data_AF-Q218W1-F1
#
_entry.id   AF-Q218W1-F1
#
_cell.length_a   1.000
_cell.length_b   1.000
_cell.length_c   1.000
_cell.angle_alpha   90.00
_cell.angle_beta   90.00
_cell.angle_gamma   90.00
#
_symmetry.space_group_name_H-M   'P 1'
#
loop_
_entity.id
_entity.type
_entity.pdbx_description
1 polymer ?
#
loop_
_entity_poly.entity_id
_entity_poly.type
_entity_poly.pdbx_seq_one_letter_code
_entity_poly.pdbx_strand_id
1 'polypeptide(L)'
;MECASLPDAMNAGWSESAMSDDLDAMEDGRETTVTKELVEKRVRDWKDRLHDLFRDVSTWAEKNGWRVDDHGKVSMHEELMQKYDVPATDQPTLRLDDGRGYALFKPKALWVIGANGRIDLYTSKGTFIIVDLAERGDAPQWTIFRASQKREGDAFSPEMIADLV
;
A
#
# COMPACT_ATOMS: atom_id res chain seq x y z
N MET A 1 -22.57 75.09 40.19
CA MET A 1 -23.13 74.84 41.53
C MET A 1 -24.57 74.41 41.30
N GLU A 2 -24.89 73.19 41.75
CA GLU A 2 -26.19 72.51 41.80
C GLU A 2 -27.06 72.34 40.53
N CYS A 3 -27.41 71.08 40.27
CA CYS A 3 -28.77 70.52 40.12
C CYS A 3 -28.60 69.09 39.52
N ALA A 4 -28.73 68.01 40.29
CA ALA A 4 -29.94 67.39 40.84
C ALA A 4 -30.49 66.23 39.97
N SER A 5 -30.59 65.06 40.62
CA SER A 5 -31.63 64.01 40.49
C SER A 5 -31.72 63.09 39.24
N LEU A 6 -31.22 61.86 39.44
CA LEU A 6 -31.84 60.50 39.30
C LEU A 6 -33.19 60.35 38.55
N PRO A 7 -33.46 59.22 37.82
CA PRO A 7 -33.61 57.91 38.48
C PRO A 7 -33.22 56.62 37.73
N ASP A 8 -33.08 55.58 38.57
CA ASP A 8 -33.27 54.14 38.36
C ASP A 8 -34.19 53.73 37.20
N ALA A 9 -33.81 52.65 36.51
CA ALA A 9 -34.59 51.40 36.49
C ALA A 9 -34.01 50.36 35.50
N MET A 10 -34.01 49.11 35.98
CA MET A 10 -34.29 47.87 35.23
C MET A 10 -33.19 47.28 34.32
N ASN A 11 -32.56 46.17 34.71
CA ASN A 11 -33.06 44.78 34.65
C ASN A 11 -32.88 44.13 33.27
N ALA A 12 -31.83 43.32 33.14
CA ALA A 12 -31.72 42.14 32.27
C ALA A 12 -30.40 41.45 32.68
N GLY A 13 -30.42 40.32 33.37
CA GLY A 13 -30.81 39.05 32.78
C GLY A 13 -29.52 38.31 32.42
N TRP A 14 -28.94 37.61 33.40
CA TRP A 14 -27.86 36.68 33.14
C TRP A 14 -28.41 35.53 32.30
N SER A 15 -27.84 35.34 31.12
CA SER A 15 -28.10 34.19 30.24
C SER A 15 -26.76 33.58 29.86
N GLU A 16 -26.20 32.78 30.77
CA GLU A 16 -25.26 31.72 30.39
C GLU A 16 -26.10 30.54 29.91
N SER A 17 -26.20 30.35 28.60
CA SER A 17 -26.53 29.05 28.02
C SER A 17 -26.18 29.00 26.53
N ALA A 18 -25.49 27.90 26.21
CA ALA A 18 -25.44 27.21 24.92
C ALA A 18 -24.60 27.84 23.79
N MET A 19 -23.29 27.67 23.89
CA MET A 19 -22.54 27.17 22.74
C MET A 19 -22.02 25.78 23.13
N SER A 20 -22.80 24.76 22.78
CA SER A 20 -22.39 23.36 22.87
C SER A 20 -21.33 23.09 21.82
N ASP A 21 -20.17 22.66 22.29
CA ASP A 21 -19.16 21.91 21.56
C ASP A 21 -19.79 20.64 20.98
N ASP A 22 -20.39 20.75 19.79
CA ASP A 22 -20.87 19.62 19.00
C ASP A 22 -19.93 19.39 17.79
N LEU A 23 -18.63 19.22 18.06
CA LEU A 23 -17.64 18.84 17.05
C LEU A 23 -16.79 17.61 17.42
N ASP A 24 -17.22 16.79 18.38
CA ASP A 24 -16.50 15.56 18.78
C ASP A 24 -17.21 14.26 18.40
N ALA A 25 -18.05 14.29 17.36
CA ALA A 25 -18.82 13.12 16.92
C ALA A 25 -18.50 12.66 15.51
N MET A 26 -17.22 12.59 15.10
CA MET A 26 -16.78 11.76 13.96
C MET A 26 -15.30 11.36 14.06
N GLU A 27 -14.98 10.44 14.97
CA GLU A 27 -13.79 9.61 14.79
C GLU A 27 -14.22 8.15 15.09
N ASP A 28 -14.68 7.41 14.06
CA ASP A 28 -14.63 5.94 14.08
C ASP A 28 -13.16 5.53 13.96
N GLY A 29 -12.39 5.93 14.98
CA GLY A 29 -11.02 5.52 15.22
C GLY A 29 -11.06 4.08 15.69
N ARG A 30 -11.31 3.15 14.77
CA ARG A 30 -10.90 1.76 14.99
C ARG A 30 -9.39 1.78 15.01
N GLU A 31 -8.84 2.02 16.19
CA GLU A 31 -7.49 1.69 16.56
C GLU A 31 -7.34 0.19 16.33
N THR A 32 -7.01 -0.17 15.08
CA THR A 32 -6.80 -1.56 14.68
C THR A 32 -5.47 -1.95 15.29
N THR A 33 -5.54 -2.36 16.55
CA THR A 33 -4.39 -2.85 17.30
C THR A 33 -3.75 -3.95 16.47
N VAL A 34 -2.52 -3.74 16.01
CA VAL A 34 -1.78 -4.73 15.24
C VAL A 34 -1.47 -5.91 16.17
N THR A 35 -1.84 -7.12 15.75
CA THR A 35 -1.57 -8.37 16.47
C THR A 35 -0.66 -9.29 15.65
N LYS A 36 -0.08 -10.31 16.30
CA LYS A 36 0.73 -11.33 15.62
C LYS A 36 -0.06 -12.04 14.52
N GLU A 37 -1.30 -12.41 14.80
CA GLU A 37 -2.20 -13.10 13.88
C GLU A 37 -2.50 -12.25 12.65
N LEU A 38 -2.64 -10.93 12.82
CA LEU A 38 -2.81 -10.00 11.72
C LEU A 38 -1.55 -9.92 10.84
N VAL A 39 -0.36 -9.85 11.46
CA VAL A 39 0.93 -9.84 10.75
C VAL A 39 1.10 -11.14 9.96
N GLU A 40 0.87 -12.30 10.57
CA GLU A 40 0.94 -13.60 9.90
C GLU A 40 -0.07 -13.73 8.76
N LYS A 41 -1.31 -13.24 8.95
CA LYS A 41 -2.32 -13.21 7.88
C LYS A 41 -1.86 -12.35 6.71
N ARG A 42 -1.27 -11.18 6.98
CA ARG A 42 -0.74 -10.29 5.95
C ARG A 42 0.44 -10.91 5.20
N VAL A 43 1.33 -11.62 5.90
CA VAL A 43 2.45 -12.34 5.28
C VAL A 43 1.94 -13.45 4.34
N ARG A 44 0.91 -14.20 4.75
CA ARG A 44 0.30 -15.24 3.88
C ARG A 44 -0.39 -14.63 2.66
N ASP A 45 -1.27 -13.66 2.87
CA ASP A 45 -1.98 -12.96 1.78
C ASP A 45 -1.00 -12.36 0.76
N TRP A 46 0.09 -11.75 1.22
CA TRP A 46 1.12 -11.23 0.34
C TRP A 46 1.76 -12.30 -0.55
N LYS A 47 2.10 -13.46 0.04
CA LYS A 47 2.70 -14.57 -0.72
C LYS A 47 1.71 -15.13 -1.74
N ASP A 48 0.44 -15.26 -1.38
CA ASP A 48 -0.60 -15.74 -2.30
C ASP A 48 -0.75 -14.78 -3.49
N ARG A 49 -0.79 -13.45 -3.22
CA ARG A 49 -0.81 -12.41 -4.26
C ARG A 49 0.40 -12.48 -5.19
N LEU A 50 1.61 -12.68 -4.66
CA LEU A 50 2.82 -12.86 -5.45
C LEU A 50 2.74 -14.12 -6.32
N HIS A 51 2.26 -15.24 -5.76
CA HIS A 51 2.10 -16.48 -6.50
C HIS A 51 1.12 -16.33 -7.66
N ASP A 52 -0.02 -15.69 -7.44
CA ASP A 52 -1.01 -15.45 -8.50
C ASP A 52 -0.45 -14.52 -9.59
N LEU A 53 0.16 -13.39 -9.22
CA LEU A 53 0.79 -12.47 -10.16
C LEU A 53 1.87 -13.18 -11.00
N PHE A 54 2.77 -13.94 -10.36
CA PHE A 54 3.85 -14.61 -11.06
C PHE A 54 3.36 -15.76 -11.93
N ARG A 55 2.30 -16.48 -11.53
CA ARG A 55 1.65 -17.46 -12.40
C ARG A 55 1.13 -16.82 -13.68
N ASP A 56 0.44 -15.69 -13.56
CA ASP A 56 -0.17 -15.01 -14.70
C ASP A 56 0.90 -14.47 -15.65
N VAL A 57 1.96 -13.85 -15.09
CA VAL A 57 3.11 -13.36 -15.85
C VAL A 57 3.88 -14.51 -16.53
N SER A 58 4.16 -15.61 -15.81
CA SER A 58 4.84 -16.78 -16.38
C SER A 58 4.02 -17.40 -17.50
N THR A 59 2.70 -17.57 -17.30
CA THR A 59 1.80 -18.12 -18.31
C THR A 59 1.80 -17.27 -19.58
N TRP A 60 1.79 -15.94 -19.44
CA TRP A 60 1.91 -15.04 -20.58
C TRP A 60 3.28 -15.16 -21.26
N ALA A 61 4.38 -15.20 -20.49
CA ALA A 61 5.74 -15.25 -21.01
C ALA A 61 6.00 -16.55 -21.81
N GLU A 62 5.59 -17.70 -21.27
CA GLU A 62 5.72 -19.01 -21.93
C GLU A 62 4.95 -19.06 -23.24
N LYS A 63 3.72 -18.51 -23.27
CA LYS A 63 2.92 -18.40 -24.52
C LYS A 63 3.61 -17.56 -25.59
N ASN A 64 4.49 -16.64 -25.20
CA ASN A 64 5.28 -15.81 -26.11
C ASN A 64 6.69 -16.38 -26.38
N GLY A 65 6.98 -17.61 -25.92
CA GLY A 65 8.24 -18.30 -26.16
C GLY A 65 9.40 -17.81 -25.30
N TRP A 66 9.12 -17.09 -24.22
CA TRP A 66 10.14 -16.60 -23.30
C TRP A 66 10.53 -17.68 -22.29
N ARG A 67 11.78 -17.62 -21.83
CA ARG A 67 12.25 -18.48 -20.74
C ARG A 67 11.79 -17.90 -19.40
N VAL A 68 11.20 -18.75 -18.58
CA VAL A 68 10.79 -18.45 -17.20
C VAL A 68 11.75 -19.11 -16.21
N ASP A 69 12.17 -18.38 -15.19
CA ASP A 69 12.88 -18.88 -14.02
C ASP A 69 12.21 -18.35 -12.75
N ASP A 70 11.47 -19.23 -12.08
CA ASP A 70 10.66 -18.97 -10.89
C ASP A 70 11.24 -19.61 -9.61
N HIS A 71 12.47 -20.14 -9.68
CA HIS A 71 13.10 -20.82 -8.55
C HIS A 71 13.77 -19.85 -7.57
N GLY A 72 13.96 -18.60 -7.96
CA GLY A 72 14.58 -17.58 -7.13
C GLY A 72 13.73 -17.21 -5.91
N LYS A 73 14.40 -16.88 -4.82
CA LYS A 73 13.79 -16.48 -3.55
C LYS A 73 14.55 -15.34 -2.91
N VAL A 74 13.86 -14.53 -2.13
CA VAL A 74 14.46 -13.54 -1.22
C VAL A 74 13.86 -13.70 0.17
N SER A 75 14.66 -13.48 1.20
CA SER A 75 14.17 -13.50 2.57
C SER A 75 13.40 -12.21 2.90
N MET A 76 12.29 -12.35 3.61
CA MET A 76 11.46 -11.28 4.16
C MET A 76 11.43 -11.41 5.69
N HIS A 77 11.84 -10.35 6.37
CA HIS A 77 11.79 -10.25 7.83
C HIS A 77 11.66 -8.78 8.23
N GLU A 78 10.54 -8.16 7.88
CA GLU A 78 10.33 -6.72 8.08
C GLU A 78 10.01 -6.39 9.55
N GLU A 79 10.01 -5.10 9.90
CA GLU A 79 9.94 -4.64 11.29
C GLU A 79 8.71 -5.15 12.05
N LEU A 80 7.54 -5.21 11.40
CA LEU A 80 6.33 -5.75 12.03
C LEU A 80 6.41 -7.26 12.26
N MET A 81 7.15 -8.01 11.45
CA MET A 81 7.39 -9.42 11.73
C MET A 81 8.24 -9.59 12.98
N GLN A 82 9.33 -8.82 13.06
CA GLN A 82 10.24 -8.84 14.20
C GLN A 82 9.53 -8.43 15.50
N LYS A 83 8.77 -7.32 15.45
CA LYS A 83 8.05 -6.78 16.61
C LYS A 83 7.04 -7.76 17.20
N TYR A 84 6.40 -8.58 16.35
CA TYR A 84 5.37 -9.52 16.76
C TYR A 84 5.83 -10.99 16.74
N ASP A 85 7.15 -11.22 16.71
CA ASP A 85 7.77 -12.55 16.75
C ASP A 85 7.22 -13.50 15.65
N VAL A 86 7.01 -12.95 14.46
CA VAL A 86 6.69 -13.72 13.25
C VAL A 86 8.01 -14.08 12.57
N PRO A 87 8.29 -15.36 12.33
CA PRO A 87 9.58 -15.77 11.79
C PRO A 87 9.80 -15.23 10.38
N ALA A 88 11.07 -14.99 10.04
CA ALA A 88 11.49 -14.72 8.67
C ALA A 88 10.96 -15.80 7.72
N THR A 89 10.57 -15.39 6.52
CA THR A 89 10.08 -16.32 5.48
C THR A 89 10.66 -15.94 4.13
N ASP A 90 10.72 -16.91 3.22
CA ASP A 90 11.07 -16.64 1.84
C ASP A 90 9.84 -16.21 1.03
N GLN A 91 10.07 -15.27 0.11
CA GLN A 91 9.14 -14.85 -0.93
C GLN A 91 9.75 -15.14 -2.31
N PRO A 92 8.93 -15.53 -3.30
CA PRO A 92 9.42 -15.89 -4.63
C PRO A 92 9.98 -14.67 -5.35
N THR A 93 10.84 -14.93 -6.33
CA THR A 93 11.21 -13.96 -7.38
C THR A 93 10.97 -14.59 -8.73
N LEU A 94 10.70 -13.76 -9.74
CA LEU A 94 10.47 -14.23 -11.10
C LEU A 94 11.46 -13.56 -12.05
N ARG A 95 12.19 -14.35 -12.82
CA ARG A 95 13.02 -13.87 -13.93
C ARG A 95 12.45 -14.36 -15.26
N LEU A 96 12.38 -13.45 -16.22
CA LEU A 96 11.99 -13.71 -17.60
C LEU A 96 13.13 -13.31 -18.54
N ASP A 97 13.29 -14.06 -19.62
CA ASP A 97 14.32 -13.82 -20.64
C ASP A 97 13.76 -14.13 -22.04
N ASP A 98 13.83 -13.17 -22.96
CA ASP A 98 13.38 -13.32 -24.36
C ASP A 98 14.54 -13.60 -25.34
N GLY A 99 15.75 -13.79 -24.81
CA GLY A 99 17.00 -13.96 -25.56
C GLY A 99 17.66 -12.64 -25.99
N ARG A 100 17.02 -11.48 -25.81
CA ARG A 100 17.56 -10.14 -26.12
C ARG A 100 17.65 -9.25 -24.88
N GLY A 101 16.77 -9.46 -23.92
CA GLY A 101 16.72 -8.73 -22.66
C GLY A 101 16.20 -9.61 -21.53
N TYR A 102 15.94 -8.98 -20.39
CA TYR A 102 15.38 -9.67 -19.24
C TYR A 102 14.42 -8.77 -18.46
N ALA A 103 13.57 -9.42 -17.66
CA ALA A 103 12.79 -8.81 -16.59
C ALA A 103 12.98 -9.62 -15.30
N LEU A 104 13.24 -8.96 -14.18
CA LEU A 104 13.40 -9.57 -12.85
C LEU A 104 12.48 -8.89 -11.85
N PHE A 105 11.48 -9.62 -11.39
CA PHE A 105 10.55 -9.24 -10.35
C PHE A 105 11.14 -9.63 -8.99
N LYS A 106 11.39 -8.62 -8.15
CA LYS A 106 11.94 -8.81 -6.81
C LYS A 106 11.04 -8.12 -5.78
N PRO A 107 10.24 -8.88 -5.02
CA PRO A 107 9.50 -8.32 -3.88
C PRO A 107 10.44 -7.59 -2.91
N LYS A 108 10.00 -6.44 -2.41
CA LYS A 108 10.83 -5.57 -1.56
C LYS A 108 10.23 -5.24 -0.21
N ALA A 109 8.94 -4.95 -0.16
CA ALA A 109 8.28 -4.54 1.05
C ALA A 109 6.81 -4.94 1.00
N LEU A 110 6.32 -5.58 2.05
CA LEU A 110 4.90 -5.82 2.28
C LEU A 110 4.24 -4.58 2.87
N TRP A 111 4.88 -3.93 3.85
CA TRP A 111 4.28 -2.78 4.53
C TRP A 111 4.66 -1.46 3.84
N VAL A 112 3.86 -1.07 2.85
CA VAL A 112 3.99 0.19 2.12
C VAL A 112 2.79 1.09 2.46
N ILE A 113 3.03 2.36 2.78
CA ILE A 113 1.95 3.31 3.08
C ILE A 113 1.08 3.49 1.83
N GLY A 114 -0.21 3.20 1.95
CA GLY A 114 -1.17 3.31 0.85
C GLY A 114 -1.15 2.15 -0.16
N ALA A 115 -0.45 1.04 0.13
CA ALA A 115 -0.40 -0.13 -0.75
C ALA A 115 -0.31 -1.45 0.03
N ASN A 116 -0.62 -2.56 -0.66
CA ASN A 116 -0.53 -3.93 -0.15
C ASN A 116 0.77 -4.64 -0.58
N GLY A 117 1.82 -3.86 -0.79
CA GLY A 117 3.16 -4.36 -1.06
C GLY A 117 3.79 -3.72 -2.29
N ARG A 118 5.09 -3.97 -2.44
CA ARG A 118 5.95 -3.44 -3.50
C ARG A 118 6.87 -4.52 -4.05
N ILE A 119 6.95 -4.52 -5.36
CA ILE A 119 7.88 -5.31 -6.16
C ILE A 119 8.74 -4.33 -6.95
N ASP A 120 10.06 -4.48 -6.87
CA ASP A 120 10.95 -3.83 -7.82
C ASP A 120 11.04 -4.70 -9.07
N LEU A 121 10.82 -4.11 -10.23
CA LEU A 121 10.97 -4.73 -11.53
C LEU A 121 12.22 -4.17 -12.22
N TYR A 122 13.25 -4.99 -12.33
CA TYR A 122 14.47 -4.65 -13.06
C TYR A 122 14.40 -5.22 -14.47
N THR A 123 14.59 -4.38 -15.48
CA THR A 123 14.59 -4.82 -16.86
C THR A 123 15.82 -4.31 -17.61
N SER A 124 16.05 -4.84 -18.81
CA SER A 124 17.05 -4.32 -19.77
C SER A 124 16.85 -2.84 -20.10
N LYS A 125 15.61 -2.33 -20.04
CA LYS A 125 15.25 -0.93 -20.35
C LYS A 125 15.15 -0.01 -19.14
N GLY A 126 15.28 -0.52 -17.91
CA GLY A 126 15.32 0.32 -16.72
C GLY A 126 14.79 -0.36 -15.46
N THR A 127 14.44 0.47 -14.47
CA THR A 127 13.86 0.00 -13.21
C THR A 127 12.48 0.61 -13.00
N PHE A 128 11.55 -0.26 -12.64
CA PHE A 128 10.15 0.03 -12.41
C PHE A 128 9.76 -0.45 -11.02
N ILE A 129 8.68 0.11 -10.51
CA ILE A 129 8.10 -0.26 -9.23
C ILE A 129 6.68 -0.72 -9.51
N ILE A 130 6.33 -1.92 -9.07
CA ILE A 130 4.95 -2.42 -9.08
C ILE A 130 4.45 -2.41 -7.66
N VAL A 131 3.26 -1.87 -7.44
CA VAL A 131 2.57 -1.86 -6.14
C VAL A 131 1.15 -2.39 -6.30
N ASP A 132 0.65 -3.05 -5.26
CA ASP A 132 -0.77 -3.39 -5.16
C ASP A 132 -1.50 -2.23 -4.47
N LEU A 133 -2.34 -1.50 -5.20
CA LEU A 133 -3.11 -0.37 -4.67
C LEU A 133 -4.50 -0.75 -4.13
N ALA A 134 -4.85 -2.04 -4.11
CA ALA A 134 -6.14 -2.48 -3.61
C ALA A 134 -6.34 -2.13 -2.13
N GLU A 135 -7.59 -2.01 -1.70
CA GLU A 135 -7.89 -1.98 -0.27
C GLU A 135 -7.61 -3.35 0.37
N ARG A 136 -7.48 -3.37 1.71
CA ARG A 136 -7.19 -4.61 2.43
C ARG A 136 -8.36 -5.58 2.29
N GLY A 137 -8.10 -6.76 1.72
CA GLY A 137 -9.09 -7.82 1.54
C GLY A 137 -9.70 -7.85 0.14
N ASP A 138 -9.43 -6.85 -0.68
CA ASP A 138 -9.87 -6.80 -2.07
C ASP A 138 -8.90 -7.53 -3.00
N ALA A 139 -9.37 -7.82 -4.21
CA ALA A 139 -8.53 -8.35 -5.29
C ALA A 139 -7.38 -7.37 -5.62
N PRO A 140 -6.16 -7.85 -5.94
CA PRO A 140 -5.03 -6.98 -6.23
C PRO A 140 -5.29 -5.99 -7.35
N GLN A 141 -4.80 -4.76 -7.17
CA GLN A 141 -4.78 -3.70 -8.18
C GLN A 141 -3.34 -3.34 -8.49
N TRP A 142 -2.67 -4.22 -9.26
CA TRP A 142 -1.27 -4.05 -9.62
C TRP A 142 -1.09 -2.81 -10.50
N THR A 143 -0.26 -1.89 -10.04
CA THR A 143 0.04 -0.63 -10.72
C THR A 143 1.54 -0.49 -10.87
N ILE A 144 2.00 -0.17 -12.08
CA ILE A 144 3.42 -0.01 -12.41
C ILE A 144 3.79 1.48 -12.53
N PHE A 145 4.96 1.81 -11.99
CA PHE A 145 5.54 3.15 -12.01
C PHE A 145 6.96 3.09 -12.53
N ARG A 146 7.37 4.08 -13.33
CA ARG A 146 8.78 4.27 -13.66
C ARG A 146 9.48 4.99 -12.50
N ALA A 147 10.56 4.42 -11.97
CA ALA A 147 11.24 4.95 -10.78
C ALA A 147 11.73 6.40 -10.92
N SER A 148 11.96 6.88 -12.15
CA SER A 148 12.48 8.21 -12.47
C SER A 148 11.42 9.27 -12.81
N GLN A 149 10.13 8.93 -12.87
CA GLN A 149 9.05 9.85 -13.27
C GLN A 149 8.03 10.07 -12.16
N LYS A 150 7.49 11.29 -12.05
CA LYS A 150 6.48 11.64 -11.04
C LYS A 150 5.06 11.43 -11.60
N ARG A 151 4.29 10.64 -10.84
CA ARG A 151 2.86 10.78 -10.46
C ARG A 151 1.75 10.03 -11.19
N GLU A 152 1.96 9.44 -12.36
CA GLU A 152 0.92 8.57 -12.95
C GLU A 152 1.47 7.16 -13.08
N GLY A 153 0.79 6.22 -12.41
CA GLY A 153 1.05 4.80 -12.53
C GLY A 153 0.04 4.19 -13.50
N ASP A 154 0.49 3.22 -14.27
CA ASP A 154 -0.36 2.50 -15.21
C ASP A 154 -0.86 1.21 -14.56
N ALA A 155 -2.06 0.78 -14.90
CA ALA A 155 -2.54 -0.55 -14.53
C ALA A 155 -1.58 -1.58 -15.14
N PHE A 156 -0.99 -2.43 -14.30
CA PHE A 156 -0.02 -3.43 -14.76
C PHE A 156 -0.76 -4.57 -15.47
N SER A 157 -0.25 -4.95 -16.64
CA SER A 157 -0.60 -6.19 -17.31
C SER A 157 0.67 -6.93 -17.77
N PRO A 158 0.64 -8.28 -17.87
CA PRO A 158 1.79 -9.04 -18.37
C PRO A 158 2.30 -8.59 -19.74
N GLU A 159 1.40 -8.15 -20.64
CA GLU A 159 1.73 -7.68 -21.99
C GLU A 159 2.71 -6.52 -21.98
N MET A 160 2.63 -5.64 -20.98
CA MET A 160 3.52 -4.48 -20.85
C MET A 160 4.98 -4.90 -20.77
N ILE A 161 5.28 -6.11 -20.28
CA ILE A 161 6.65 -6.61 -20.12
C ILE A 161 7.38 -6.68 -21.47
N ALA A 162 6.66 -6.98 -22.57
CA ALA A 162 7.26 -7.01 -23.91
C ALA A 162 7.93 -5.67 -24.27
N ASP A 163 7.35 -4.56 -23.83
CA ASP A 163 7.91 -3.22 -24.07
C ASP A 163 9.05 -2.87 -23.11
N LEU A 164 9.24 -3.63 -22.03
CA LEU A 164 10.25 -3.39 -20.99
C LEU A 164 11.51 -4.26 -21.13
N VAL A 165 11.44 -5.33 -21.92
CA VAL A 165 12.54 -6.26 -22.21
C VAL A 165 13.29 -5.89 -23.48
#